data_AF-A0A066PUN6-F1
#
_entry.id   AF-A0A066PUN6-F1
#
_cell.length_a   1.000
_cell.length_b   1.000
_cell.length_c   1.000
_cell.angle_alpha   90.00
_cell.angle_beta   90.00
_cell.angle_gamma   90.00
#
_symmetry.space_group_name_H-M   'P 1'
#
loop_
_entity.id
_entity.type
_entity.pdbx_description
1 polymer ?
#
loop_
_entity_poly.entity_id
_entity_poly.type
_entity_poly.pdbx_seq_one_letter_code
_entity_poly.pdbx_strand_id
1 'polypeptide(L)'
;MRDIDVRKAVHAKILRDHHKDPDTLIIDEFTMNLGASRADIAVINGLIHGYELKSKSDNLLRLPAQVQHYSSVMDKVTLVVSDCHLYDALSIVPSWWGIKQVTQGARQGIHLKTIRTSKLNPQVDKLSLTMLLWKDELLSLLSDVGELQNLKNKPKRVLWSKLANSMDVGELREAVRVKLKARKEWRVAQQP
;
A
#
# COMPACT_ATOMS: atom_id res chain seq x y z
N MET A 1 20.29 -5.33 -12.97
CA MET A 1 19.56 -4.65 -11.87
C MET A 1 18.72 -5.68 -11.13
N ARG A 2 18.95 -5.84 -9.83
CA ARG A 2 18.19 -6.74 -8.94
C ARG A 2 17.10 -5.95 -8.22
N ASP A 3 16.13 -6.66 -7.64
CA ASP A 3 15.01 -6.06 -6.88
C ASP A 3 15.50 -5.16 -5.75
N ILE A 4 16.55 -5.57 -5.03
CA ILE A 4 17.13 -4.78 -3.94
C ILE A 4 17.71 -3.45 -4.42
N ASP A 5 18.23 -3.40 -5.65
CA ASP A 5 18.77 -2.17 -6.23
C ASP A 5 17.63 -1.20 -6.57
N VAL A 6 16.49 -1.72 -7.07
CA VAL A 6 15.27 -0.94 -7.32
C VAL A 6 14.70 -0.39 -6.02
N ARG A 7 14.53 -1.24 -5.00
CA ARG A 7 14.01 -0.85 -3.68
C ARG A 7 14.85 0.26 -3.05
N LYS A 8 16.17 0.09 -2.99
CA LYS A 8 17.10 1.12 -2.49
C LYS A 8 16.95 2.43 -3.26
N ALA A 9 16.83 2.38 -4.58
CA ALA A 9 16.63 3.57 -5.39
C ALA A 9 15.29 4.27 -5.09
N VAL A 10 14.21 3.51 -4.86
CA VAL A 10 12.91 4.08 -4.46
C VAL A 10 13.04 4.81 -3.12
N HIS A 11 13.64 4.21 -2.09
CA HIS A 11 13.84 4.89 -0.81
C HIS A 11 14.70 6.15 -0.95
N ALA A 12 15.84 6.04 -1.64
CA ALA A 12 16.81 7.14 -1.72
C ALA A 12 16.35 8.30 -2.62
N LYS A 13 15.49 8.05 -3.62
CA LYS A 13 15.16 9.05 -4.65
C LYS A 13 13.70 9.47 -4.68
N ILE A 14 12.77 8.59 -4.27
CA ILE A 14 11.34 8.90 -4.22
C ILE A 14 10.91 9.18 -2.79
N LEU A 15 11.33 8.34 -1.84
CA LEU A 15 10.87 8.41 -0.46
C LEU A 15 11.78 9.20 0.47
N ARG A 16 12.80 9.88 -0.07
CA ARG A 16 13.81 10.60 0.73
C ARG A 16 13.20 11.63 1.66
N ASP A 17 12.23 12.39 1.16
CA ASP A 17 11.61 13.45 1.95
C ASP A 17 10.53 12.88 2.90
N HIS A 18 9.89 11.77 2.51
CA HIS A 18 9.01 10.99 3.39
C HIS A 18 9.76 10.40 4.60
N HIS A 19 11.00 9.93 4.42
CA HIS A 19 11.85 9.44 5.52
C HIS A 19 12.20 10.51 6.56
N LYS A 20 12.08 11.80 6.20
CA LYS A 20 12.35 12.93 7.10
C LYS A 20 11.09 13.44 7.80
N ASP A 21 9.92 13.00 7.37
CA ASP A 21 8.64 13.42 7.93
C ASP A 21 8.27 12.52 9.12
N PRO A 22 8.24 13.04 10.36
CA PRO A 22 7.93 12.24 11.55
C PRO A 22 6.50 11.71 11.56
N ASP A 23 5.60 12.29 10.76
CA ASP A 23 4.20 11.85 10.66
C ASP A 23 3.98 10.83 9.52
N THR A 24 5.05 10.48 8.79
CA THR A 24 5.01 9.46 7.74
C THR A 24 5.54 8.12 8.25
N LEU A 25 4.71 7.09 8.13
CA LEU A 25 5.08 5.70 8.37
C LEU A 25 5.41 5.02 7.03
N ILE A 26 6.62 4.46 6.91
CA ILE A 26 7.05 3.68 5.75
C ILE A 26 7.24 2.23 6.17
N ILE A 27 6.58 1.31 5.47
CA ILE A 27 6.60 -0.13 5.77
C ILE A 27 7.02 -0.87 4.51
N ASP A 28 8.10 -1.63 4.60
CA ASP A 28 8.45 -2.60 3.58
C ASP A 28 7.67 -3.89 3.79
N GLU A 29 7.31 -4.55 2.69
CA GLU A 29 6.59 -5.84 2.72
C GLU A 29 5.23 -5.77 3.45
N PHE A 30 4.49 -4.68 3.26
CA PHE A 30 3.19 -4.45 3.89
C PHE A 30 2.14 -5.46 3.41
N THR A 31 1.71 -6.34 4.32
CA THR A 31 0.77 -7.41 4.01
C THR A 31 -0.67 -6.92 4.02
N MET A 32 -1.46 -7.32 3.00
CA MET A 32 -2.86 -6.94 2.84
C MET A 32 -3.72 -8.16 2.45
N ASN A 33 -5.05 -8.00 2.48
CA ASN A 33 -6.01 -9.02 2.06
C ASN A 33 -5.73 -10.40 2.71
N LEU A 34 -5.50 -10.40 4.03
CA LEU A 34 -5.23 -11.60 4.84
C LEU A 34 -4.01 -12.41 4.37
N GLY A 35 -3.02 -11.77 3.74
CA GLY A 35 -1.80 -12.45 3.26
C GLY A 35 -1.83 -12.80 1.78
N ALA A 36 -2.94 -12.58 1.07
CA ALA A 36 -3.03 -12.87 -0.36
C ALA A 36 -2.15 -11.95 -1.22
N SER A 37 -1.83 -10.76 -0.73
CA SER A 37 -0.93 -9.82 -1.40
C SER A 37 -0.07 -9.09 -0.38
N ARG A 38 1.07 -8.61 -0.87
CA ARG A 38 2.05 -7.91 -0.08
C ARG A 38 2.60 -6.77 -0.90
N ALA A 39 2.41 -5.55 -0.41
CA ALA A 39 2.99 -4.41 -1.06
C ALA A 39 4.49 -4.36 -0.80
N ASP A 40 5.26 -4.07 -1.85
CA ASP A 40 6.70 -3.93 -1.68
C ASP A 40 7.01 -2.83 -0.69
N ILE A 41 6.42 -1.64 -0.88
CA ILE A 41 6.54 -0.53 0.06
C ILE A 41 5.15 0.11 0.23
N ALA A 42 4.76 0.37 1.47
CA ALA A 42 3.60 1.19 1.79
C ALA A 42 4.06 2.46 2.52
N VAL A 43 3.53 3.61 2.09
CA VAL A 43 3.74 4.91 2.74
C VAL A 43 2.41 5.37 3.29
N ILE A 44 2.34 5.60 4.59
CA ILE A 44 1.12 5.95 5.31
C ILE A 44 1.34 7.31 5.99
N ASN A 45 0.62 8.32 5.51
CA ASN A 45 0.58 9.66 6.08
C ASN A 45 -0.85 10.20 6.03
N GLY A 46 -1.12 11.29 5.31
CA GLY A 46 -2.49 11.72 4.99
C GLY A 46 -3.23 10.78 4.01
N LEU A 47 -2.53 9.79 3.43
CA LEU A 47 -3.11 8.74 2.59
C LEU A 47 -2.28 7.45 2.70
N ILE A 48 -2.81 6.34 2.17
CA ILE A 48 -2.06 5.09 1.99
C ILE A 48 -1.59 4.99 0.53
N HIS A 49 -0.27 5.11 0.32
CA HIS A 49 0.37 4.97 -0.99
C HIS A 49 1.14 3.65 -1.08
N GLY A 50 0.67 2.73 -1.91
CA GLY A 50 1.38 1.50 -2.24
C GLY A 50 2.37 1.67 -3.39
N TYR A 51 3.55 1.09 -3.26
CA TYR A 51 4.50 0.90 -4.34
C TYR A 51 4.64 -0.59 -4.63
N GLU A 52 4.61 -0.95 -5.90
CA GLU A 52 4.93 -2.29 -6.42
C GLU A 52 6.17 -2.17 -7.29
N LEU A 53 7.15 -3.04 -7.12
CA LEU A 53 8.43 -3.02 -7.81
C LEU A 53 8.53 -4.23 -8.73
N LYS A 54 8.90 -4.00 -9.99
CA LYS A 54 9.18 -5.05 -10.98
C LYS A 54 10.54 -4.79 -11.62
N SER A 55 11.55 -5.55 -11.21
CA SER A 55 12.90 -5.48 -11.78
C SER A 55 12.95 -6.17 -13.15
N LYS A 56 14.15 -6.20 -13.75
CA LYS A 56 14.37 -6.84 -15.05
C LYS A 56 14.15 -8.36 -15.01
N SER A 57 14.39 -9.01 -13.87
CA SER A 57 14.24 -10.47 -13.71
C SER A 57 12.82 -10.92 -13.38
N ASP A 58 11.92 -9.98 -13.06
CA ASP A 58 10.53 -10.30 -12.77
C ASP A 58 9.75 -10.70 -14.02
N ASN A 59 8.58 -11.29 -13.80
CA ASN A 59 7.51 -11.38 -14.78
C ASN A 59 6.25 -10.68 -14.26
N LEU A 60 5.30 -10.41 -15.15
CA LEU A 60 4.07 -9.70 -14.82
C LEU A 60 2.87 -10.62 -14.55
N LEU A 61 3.07 -11.94 -14.44
CA LEU A 61 1.97 -12.92 -14.32
C LEU A 61 1.09 -12.67 -13.10
N ARG A 62 1.67 -12.18 -11.99
CA ARG A 62 0.95 -11.86 -10.76
C ARG A 62 0.33 -10.46 -10.75
N LEU A 63 0.73 -9.58 -11.66
CA LEU A 63 0.36 -8.17 -11.65
C LEU A 63 -1.17 -7.96 -11.72
N PRO A 64 -1.96 -8.70 -12.54
CA PRO A 64 -3.41 -8.54 -12.57
C PRO A 64 -4.08 -8.78 -11.21
N ALA A 65 -3.67 -9.81 -10.47
CA ALA A 65 -4.19 -10.08 -9.13
C ALA A 65 -3.73 -9.00 -8.13
N GLN A 66 -2.47 -8.57 -8.22
CA GLN A 66 -1.94 -7.47 -7.42
C GLN A 66 -2.72 -6.17 -7.66
N VAL A 67 -3.12 -5.88 -8.90
CA VAL A 67 -3.96 -4.72 -9.22
C VAL A 67 -5.26 -4.75 -8.43
N GLN A 68 -5.95 -5.90 -8.36
CA GLN A 68 -7.19 -6.02 -7.58
C GLN A 68 -6.94 -5.78 -6.08
N HIS A 69 -5.91 -6.42 -5.53
CA HIS A 69 -5.59 -6.33 -4.11
C HIS A 69 -5.15 -4.94 -3.65
N TYR A 70 -4.32 -4.26 -4.45
CA TYR A 70 -3.91 -2.89 -4.16
C TYR A 70 -5.08 -1.93 -4.32
N SER A 71 -5.90 -2.11 -5.37
CA SER A 71 -7.04 -1.23 -5.64
C SER A 71 -8.15 -1.36 -4.60
N SER A 72 -8.26 -2.48 -3.88
CA SER A 72 -9.25 -2.61 -2.81
C SER A 72 -8.90 -1.81 -1.56
N VAL A 73 -7.63 -1.42 -1.36
CA VAL A 73 -7.14 -0.86 -0.08
C VAL A 73 -6.49 0.51 -0.24
N MET A 74 -5.65 0.70 -1.27
CA MET A 74 -4.73 1.83 -1.34
C MET A 74 -5.41 3.09 -1.88
N ASP A 75 -5.07 4.25 -1.32
CA ASP A 75 -5.54 5.55 -1.84
C ASP A 75 -4.80 5.94 -3.11
N LYS A 76 -3.51 5.57 -3.20
CA LYS A 76 -2.65 5.75 -4.38
C LYS A 76 -1.79 4.52 -4.60
N VAL A 77 -1.45 4.26 -5.86
CA VAL A 77 -0.50 3.19 -6.21
C VAL A 77 0.47 3.69 -7.25
N THR A 78 1.76 3.34 -7.10
CA THR A 78 2.79 3.54 -8.12
C THR A 78 3.48 2.23 -8.43
N LEU A 79 3.41 1.78 -9.67
CA LEU A 79 4.24 0.70 -10.18
C LEU A 79 5.61 1.26 -10.61
N VAL A 80 6.68 0.70 -10.06
CA VAL A 80 8.06 0.97 -10.50
C VAL A 80 8.53 -0.23 -11.30
N VAL A 81 8.77 -0.05 -12.59
CA VAL A 81 8.92 -1.17 -13.53
C VAL A 81 10.12 -0.99 -14.45
N SER A 82 10.88 -2.06 -14.68
CA SER A 82 11.98 -2.04 -15.66
C SER A 82 11.46 -1.72 -17.05
N ASP A 83 12.30 -1.07 -17.84
CA ASP A 83 12.07 -0.78 -19.27
C ASP A 83 11.49 -1.94 -20.08
N CYS A 84 12.01 -3.16 -19.92
CA CYS A 84 11.53 -4.33 -20.67
C CYS A 84 10.07 -4.70 -20.41
N HIS A 85 9.51 -4.28 -19.27
CA HIS A 85 8.15 -4.62 -18.83
C HIS A 85 7.18 -3.44 -18.98
N LEU A 86 7.67 -2.26 -19.38
CA LEU A 86 6.88 -1.02 -19.33
C LEU A 86 5.63 -1.09 -20.21
N TYR A 87 5.77 -1.60 -21.43
CA TYR A 87 4.66 -1.65 -22.40
C TYR A 87 3.54 -2.59 -21.92
N ASP A 88 3.90 -3.79 -21.46
CA ASP A 88 2.96 -4.76 -20.94
C ASP A 88 2.32 -4.28 -19.63
N ALA A 89 3.09 -3.63 -18.76
CA ALA A 89 2.55 -3.04 -17.54
C ALA A 89 1.48 -1.97 -17.83
N LEU A 90 1.68 -1.14 -18.85
CA LEU A 90 0.72 -0.10 -19.26
C LEU A 90 -0.64 -0.66 -19.67
N SER A 91 -0.69 -1.86 -20.26
CA SER A 91 -1.94 -2.52 -20.65
C SER A 91 -2.64 -3.24 -19.49
N ILE A 92 -1.90 -3.59 -18.43
CA ILE A 92 -2.44 -4.29 -17.25
C ILE A 92 -2.96 -3.31 -16.19
N VAL A 93 -2.19 -2.26 -15.86
CA VAL A 93 -2.52 -1.40 -14.71
C VAL A 93 -3.54 -0.30 -15.06
N PRO A 94 -4.53 -0.04 -14.19
CA PRO A 94 -5.58 0.93 -14.48
C PRO A 94 -5.01 2.35 -14.56
N SER A 95 -5.70 3.24 -15.28
CA SER A 95 -5.20 4.58 -15.65
C SER A 95 -4.87 5.50 -14.47
N TRP A 96 -5.40 5.22 -13.27
CA TRP A 96 -5.12 5.99 -12.06
C TRP A 96 -3.81 5.59 -11.36
N TRP A 97 -3.23 4.42 -11.67
CA TRP A 97 -1.93 4.01 -11.12
C TRP A 97 -0.82 4.89 -11.70
N GLY A 98 0.09 5.34 -10.82
CA GLY A 98 1.35 5.92 -11.25
C GLY A 98 2.25 4.85 -11.85
N ILE A 99 3.09 5.26 -12.80
CA ILE A 99 4.11 4.40 -13.39
C ILE A 99 5.42 5.16 -13.40
N LYS A 100 6.45 4.55 -12.82
CA LYS A 100 7.83 4.99 -12.93
C LYS A 100 8.64 3.92 -13.64
N GLN A 101 9.28 4.29 -14.73
CA GLN A 101 10.24 3.44 -15.41
C GLN A 101 11.56 3.48 -14.62
N VAL A 102 12.13 2.31 -14.35
CA VAL A 102 13.46 2.16 -13.79
C VAL A 102 14.43 1.64 -14.85
N THR A 103 15.59 2.28 -14.98
CA THR A 103 16.66 1.87 -15.89
C THR A 103 18.01 1.85 -15.18
N GLN A 104 18.94 1.03 -15.67
CA GLN A 104 20.30 0.96 -15.16
C GLN A 104 21.26 1.56 -16.20
N GLY A 105 21.98 2.63 -15.82
CA GLY A 105 22.96 3.28 -16.69
C GLY A 105 24.27 2.50 -16.79
N ALA A 106 25.16 2.93 -17.70
CA ALA A 106 26.43 2.26 -17.98
C ALA A 106 27.36 2.11 -16.76
N ARG A 107 27.31 3.06 -15.80
CA ARG A 107 28.05 3.01 -14.52
C ARG A 107 27.25 2.36 -13.39
N GLN A 108 26.29 1.49 -13.72
CA GLN A 108 25.38 0.82 -12.80
C GLN A 108 24.43 1.71 -11.99
N GLY A 109 24.41 3.03 -12.24
CA GLY A 109 23.48 3.96 -11.60
C GLY A 109 22.02 3.66 -11.96
N ILE A 110 21.15 3.66 -10.95
CA ILE A 110 19.70 3.44 -11.14
C ILE A 110 19.00 4.75 -11.42
N HIS A 111 18.28 4.86 -12.54
CA HIS A 111 17.52 6.05 -12.93
C HIS A 111 16.03 5.76 -12.85
N LEU A 112 15.26 6.72 -12.33
CA LEU A 112 13.82 6.63 -12.19
C LEU A 112 13.18 7.76 -12.98
N LYS A 113 12.38 7.40 -14.00
CA LYS A 113 11.65 8.36 -14.84
C LYS A 113 10.15 8.19 -14.60
N THR A 114 9.45 9.27 -14.32
CA THR A 114 7.98 9.24 -14.25
C THR A 114 7.41 9.12 -15.66
N ILE A 115 6.62 8.07 -15.91
CA ILE A 115 5.89 7.85 -17.16
C ILE A 115 4.43 8.30 -16.99
N ARG A 116 3.84 8.00 -15.84
CA ARG A 116 2.46 8.39 -15.49
C ARG A 116 2.40 8.79 -14.01
N THR A 117 1.81 9.94 -13.71
CA THR A 117 1.60 10.37 -12.31
C THR A 117 0.39 9.62 -11.72
N SER A 118 0.50 9.17 -10.46
CA SER A 118 -0.61 8.52 -9.77
C SER A 118 -1.74 9.49 -9.45
N LYS A 119 -2.98 9.01 -9.55
CA LYS A 119 -4.21 9.70 -9.14
C LYS A 119 -4.81 9.00 -7.93
N LEU A 120 -5.82 9.62 -7.32
CA LEU A 120 -6.58 8.97 -6.25
C LEU A 120 -7.35 7.76 -6.79
N ASN A 121 -7.39 6.71 -5.98
CA ASN A 121 -8.16 5.52 -6.25
C ASN A 121 -9.67 5.84 -6.20
N PRO A 122 -10.42 5.59 -7.29
CA PRO A 122 -11.85 5.87 -7.33
C PRO A 122 -12.71 4.89 -6.52
N GLN A 123 -12.20 3.70 -6.19
CA GLN A 123 -13.01 2.58 -5.68
C GLN A 123 -12.28 1.76 -4.60
N VAL A 124 -12.00 2.39 -3.46
CA VAL A 124 -11.53 1.65 -2.28
C VAL A 124 -12.70 0.87 -1.66
N ASP A 125 -12.44 -0.37 -1.29
CA ASP A 125 -13.40 -1.27 -0.68
C ASP A 125 -13.33 -1.17 0.86
N LYS A 126 -14.45 -0.78 1.48
CA LYS A 126 -14.53 -0.61 2.95
C LYS A 126 -14.23 -1.90 3.68
N LEU A 127 -14.71 -3.04 3.18
CA LEU A 127 -14.47 -4.32 3.83
C LEU A 127 -12.97 -4.67 3.84
N SER A 128 -12.30 -4.53 2.70
CA SER A 128 -10.85 -4.73 2.58
C SER A 128 -10.03 -3.79 3.48
N LEU A 129 -10.44 -2.53 3.63
CA LEU A 129 -9.81 -1.60 4.58
C LEU A 129 -9.88 -2.12 6.02
N THR A 130 -11.06 -2.58 6.47
CA THR A 130 -11.21 -3.11 7.84
C THR A 130 -10.37 -4.37 8.08
N MET A 131 -10.03 -5.12 7.03
CA MET A 131 -9.18 -6.31 7.15
C MET A 131 -7.71 -5.97 7.47
N LEU A 132 -7.29 -4.72 7.33
CA LEU A 132 -5.96 -4.27 7.77
C LEU A 132 -5.83 -4.19 9.29
N LEU A 133 -6.95 -4.07 9.99
CA LEU A 133 -6.99 -3.81 11.42
C LEU A 133 -6.86 -5.10 12.26
N TRP A 134 -6.18 -4.95 13.39
CA TRP A 134 -6.15 -5.98 14.42
C TRP A 134 -7.47 -6.04 15.19
N LYS A 135 -7.69 -7.12 15.94
CA LYS A 135 -9.00 -7.36 16.57
C LYS A 135 -9.32 -6.28 17.61
N ASP A 136 -8.35 -5.95 18.45
CA ASP A 136 -8.43 -4.90 19.45
C ASP A 136 -8.68 -3.52 18.82
N GLU A 137 -8.02 -3.22 17.69
CA GLU A 137 -8.25 -1.98 16.94
C GLU A 137 -9.68 -1.90 16.39
N LEU A 138 -10.21 -2.99 15.83
CA LEU A 138 -11.61 -3.09 15.38
C LEU A 138 -12.58 -2.86 16.54
N LEU A 139 -12.34 -3.50 17.70
CA LEU A 139 -13.20 -3.34 18.86
C LEU A 139 -13.16 -1.92 19.43
N SER A 140 -11.99 -1.28 19.42
CA SER A 140 -11.85 0.14 19.78
C SER A 140 -12.68 1.02 18.85
N LEU A 141 -12.52 0.91 17.53
CA LEU A 141 -13.28 1.75 16.59
C LEU A 141 -14.78 1.49 16.67
N LEU A 142 -15.20 0.23 16.82
CA LEU A 142 -16.62 -0.11 17.05
C LEU A 142 -17.14 0.48 18.36
N SER A 143 -16.30 0.64 19.39
CA SER A 143 -16.67 1.35 20.62
C SER A 143 -16.86 2.83 20.36
N ASP A 144 -15.92 3.44 19.63
CA ASP A 144 -15.90 4.87 19.34
C ASP A 144 -17.14 5.31 18.55
N VAL A 145 -17.66 4.45 17.66
CA VAL A 145 -18.90 4.69 16.91
C VAL A 145 -20.17 4.14 17.58
N GLY A 146 -20.08 3.65 18.82
CA GLY A 146 -21.24 3.19 19.61
C GLY A 146 -21.81 1.81 19.22
N GLU A 147 -21.08 1.01 18.45
CA GLU A 147 -21.55 -0.21 17.80
C GLU A 147 -20.98 -1.52 18.40
N LEU A 148 -20.27 -1.44 19.52
CA LEU A 148 -19.56 -2.57 20.13
C LEU A 148 -20.47 -3.64 20.78
N GLN A 149 -21.75 -3.35 21.00
CA GLN A 149 -22.65 -4.17 21.81
C GLN A 149 -22.69 -5.63 21.32
N ASN A 150 -22.40 -6.58 22.23
CA ASN A 150 -22.38 -8.03 21.95
C ASN A 150 -21.38 -8.49 20.88
N LEU A 151 -20.35 -7.69 20.56
CA LEU A 151 -19.37 -8.01 19.50
C LEU A 151 -18.00 -8.53 19.98
N LYS A 152 -17.62 -8.34 21.26
CA LYS A 152 -16.26 -8.67 21.78
C LYS A 152 -15.80 -10.10 21.46
N ASN A 153 -16.71 -11.07 21.55
CA ASN A 153 -16.43 -12.49 21.32
C ASN A 153 -16.74 -12.97 19.89
N LYS A 154 -17.16 -12.08 18.99
CA LYS A 154 -17.49 -12.46 17.62
C LYS A 154 -16.22 -12.67 16.76
N PRO A 155 -16.32 -13.51 15.70
CA PRO A 155 -15.24 -13.67 14.73
C PRO A 155 -14.91 -12.37 14.01
N LYS A 156 -13.65 -12.18 13.59
CA LYS A 156 -13.20 -10.98 12.86
C LYS A 156 -14.07 -10.63 11.65
N ARG A 157 -14.55 -11.63 10.90
CA ARG A 157 -15.47 -11.43 9.77
C ARG A 157 -16.69 -10.58 10.14
N VAL A 158 -17.28 -10.83 11.30
CA VAL A 158 -18.46 -10.07 11.77
C VAL A 158 -18.06 -8.64 12.13
N LEU A 159 -16.90 -8.46 12.76
CA LEU A 159 -16.38 -7.14 13.14
C LEU A 159 -16.05 -6.29 11.92
N TRP A 160 -15.41 -6.87 10.90
CA TRP A 160 -15.09 -6.22 9.63
C TRP A 160 -16.36 -5.69 8.96
N SER A 161 -17.35 -6.55 8.75
CA SER A 161 -18.61 -6.17 8.11
C SER A 161 -19.35 -5.10 8.92
N LYS A 162 -19.37 -5.22 10.26
CA LYS A 162 -20.03 -4.23 11.11
C LYS A 162 -19.37 -2.86 10.98
N LEU A 163 -18.04 -2.78 11.16
CA LEU A 163 -17.32 -1.52 11.09
C LEU A 163 -17.41 -0.89 9.69
N ALA A 164 -17.28 -1.70 8.64
CA ALA A 164 -17.41 -1.23 7.26
C ALA A 164 -18.79 -0.62 6.98
N ASN A 165 -19.84 -1.10 7.62
CA ASN A 165 -21.21 -0.57 7.46
C ASN A 165 -21.50 0.64 8.36
N SER A 166 -20.76 0.82 9.46
CA SER A 166 -20.98 1.90 10.43
C SER A 166 -20.24 3.20 10.10
N MET A 167 -19.36 3.23 9.09
CA MET A 167 -18.58 4.41 8.71
C MET A 167 -18.64 4.67 7.20
N ASP A 168 -18.50 5.94 6.80
CA ASP A 168 -18.23 6.25 5.40
C ASP A 168 -16.77 5.93 5.03
N VAL A 169 -16.46 5.93 3.73
CA VAL A 169 -15.12 5.53 3.25
C VAL A 169 -14.03 6.51 3.66
N GLY A 170 -14.33 7.80 3.77
CA GLY A 170 -13.38 8.83 4.19
C GLY A 170 -13.01 8.71 5.67
N GLU A 171 -14.02 8.58 6.52
CA GLU A 171 -13.85 8.36 7.96
C GLU A 171 -13.08 7.06 8.22
N LEU A 172 -13.46 5.97 7.54
CA LEU A 172 -12.81 4.68 7.72
C LEU A 172 -11.34 4.72 7.28
N ARG A 173 -11.02 5.39 6.17
CA ARG A 173 -9.64 5.58 5.71
C ARG A 173 -8.80 6.29 6.77
N GLU A 174 -9.30 7.40 7.33
CA GLU A 174 -8.60 8.15 8.37
C GLU A 174 -8.40 7.29 9.62
N ALA A 175 -9.47 6.65 10.11
CA ALA A 175 -9.41 5.78 11.28
C ALA A 175 -8.38 4.64 11.09
N VAL A 176 -8.35 4.01 9.92
CA VAL A 176 -7.38 2.96 9.60
C VAL A 176 -5.95 3.50 9.61
N ARG A 177 -5.69 4.66 8.99
CA ARG A 177 -4.35 5.27 8.99
C ARG A 177 -3.86 5.58 10.40
N VAL A 178 -4.72 6.15 11.24
CA VAL A 178 -4.41 6.46 12.64
C VAL A 178 -4.03 5.18 13.39
N LYS A 179 -4.82 4.11 13.27
CA LYS A 179 -4.52 2.83 13.94
C LYS A 179 -3.21 2.22 13.43
N LEU A 180 -2.98 2.19 12.12
CA LEU A 180 -1.74 1.69 11.54
C LEU A 180 -0.52 2.47 12.04
N LYS A 181 -0.57 3.80 12.04
CA LYS A 181 0.52 4.66 12.52
C LYS A 181 0.81 4.52 14.02
N ALA A 182 -0.20 4.19 14.82
CA ALA A 182 -0.05 4.01 16.26
C ALA A 182 0.60 2.67 16.68
N ARG A 183 0.73 1.69 15.76
CA ARG A 183 1.35 0.41 16.10
C ARG A 183 2.85 0.58 16.36
N LYS A 184 3.33 -0.01 17.45
CA LYS A 184 4.75 0.02 17.85
C LYS A 184 5.61 -1.07 17.21
N GLU A 185 4.97 -2.10 16.63
CA GLU A 185 5.64 -3.33 16.20
C GLU A 185 5.92 -3.40 14.69
N TRP A 186 5.92 -2.25 13.99
CA TRP A 186 6.35 -2.27 12.61
C TRP A 186 7.82 -2.69 12.54
N ARG A 187 8.12 -3.69 11.70
CA ARG A 187 9.49 -3.91 11.23
C ARG A 187 9.82 -2.76 10.27
N VAL A 188 10.18 -1.61 10.84
CA VAL A 188 10.55 -0.43 10.06
C VAL A 188 11.82 -0.79 9.27
N ALA A 189 11.80 -0.51 7.96
CA ALA A 189 13.00 -0.66 7.14
C ALA A 189 14.12 0.17 7.76
N GLN A 190 15.24 -0.48 8.12
CA GLN A 190 16.41 0.24 8.63
C GLN A 190 16.80 1.30 7.61
N GLN A 191 16.99 2.55 8.07
CA GLN A 191 17.47 3.63 7.22
C GLN A 191 18.81 3.18 6.59
N PRO A 192 18.96 3.26 5.26
CA PRO A 192 20.20 2.88 4.59
C PRO A 192 21.37 3.81 4.92
#